data_AF-A0A1H4E3G8-F1
#
_entry.id   AF-A0A1H4E3G8-F1
#
_cell.length_a   1.000
_cell.length_b   1.000
_cell.length_c   1.000
_cell.angle_alpha   90.00
_cell.angle_beta   90.00
_cell.angle_gamma   90.00
#
_symmetry.space_group_name_H-M   'P 1'
#
loop_
_entity.id
_entity.type
_entity.pdbx_description
1 polymer ?
#
loop_
_entity_poly.entity_id
_entity_poly.type
_entity_poly.pdbx_seq_one_letter_code
_entity_poly.pdbx_strand_id
1 'polypeptide(L)'
;MKRYSIVILLFALSACDLKYNTEKYGNEGNTNNRLATKAAIPAAPKKKAASPIIGERVNGKAILRDQPNGQPIVTLLDYVPVRAAKLQKDWYPVNIDFDITPEEYRKPLFRKGRKLEVNGRPAGTLEKDIRLPVATNGEKMWATIEGYVDKKSVRSGSIIETALTTFLNQHKGRSIQDMEPFIHNFQLEEEKVLKPYKMYFNYESGIDDPSPLYRLALIFQGQQLIGVLHSRPLTLDGSTARRLQRGFTINYLPGIDQTLRDDFATKFNKFILTVD
;
A
#
# COMPACT_ATOMS: atom_id res chain seq x y z
N MET A 1 22.15 -4.83 70.46
CA MET A 1 20.93 -4.19 69.91
C MET A 1 20.87 -4.42 68.40
N LYS A 2 19.82 -5.14 67.97
CA LYS A 2 19.18 -5.27 66.64
C LYS A 2 20.01 -5.58 65.37
N ARG A 3 19.70 -6.75 64.81
CA ARG A 3 19.95 -7.30 63.46
C ARG A 3 18.92 -6.75 62.43
N TYR A 4 19.08 -7.17 61.17
CA TYR A 4 18.16 -7.11 59.99
C TYR A 4 18.33 -5.88 59.08
N SER A 5 18.29 -5.94 57.75
CA SER A 5 18.23 -7.03 56.76
C SER A 5 18.48 -6.44 55.37
N ILE A 6 19.05 -7.26 54.50
CA ILE A 6 19.05 -7.20 53.03
C ILE A 6 17.67 -6.83 52.49
N VAL A 7 17.57 -5.96 51.46
CA VAL A 7 16.86 -6.22 50.18
C VAL A 7 17.33 -5.21 49.12
N ILE A 8 17.94 -5.77 48.09
CA ILE A 8 18.15 -5.21 46.75
C ILE A 8 16.76 -4.94 46.14
N LEU A 9 16.47 -3.70 45.72
CA LEU A 9 15.28 -3.42 44.91
C LEU A 9 15.63 -2.52 43.72
N LEU A 10 15.88 -3.21 42.60
CA LEU A 10 15.38 -2.91 41.27
C LEU A 10 15.57 -1.47 40.74
N PHE A 11 16.62 -1.33 39.94
CA PHE A 11 16.59 -0.51 38.73
C PHE A 11 15.32 -0.83 37.93
N ALA A 12 14.31 0.03 38.06
CA ALA A 12 13.16 0.01 37.17
C ALA A 12 13.61 0.53 35.80
N LEU A 13 14.01 -0.42 34.96
CA LEU A 13 13.95 -0.34 33.51
C LEU A 13 12.56 0.16 33.09
N SER A 14 12.41 1.47 32.92
CA SER A 14 11.40 2.02 32.02
C SER A 14 11.94 1.95 30.60
N ALA A 15 12.24 0.72 30.17
CA ALA A 15 12.21 0.40 28.75
C ALA A 15 10.72 0.49 28.39
N CYS A 16 10.36 1.55 27.67
CA CYS A 16 9.07 1.64 27.02
C CYS A 16 8.87 0.35 26.21
N ASP A 17 8.00 -0.51 26.74
CA ASP A 17 7.38 -1.62 26.03
C ASP A 17 6.48 -0.99 24.95
N LEU A 18 7.10 -0.53 23.85
CA LEU A 18 6.42 -0.23 22.61
C LEU A 18 5.96 -1.57 22.02
N LYS A 19 4.89 -2.12 22.60
CA LYS A 19 4.01 -3.08 21.95
C LYS A 19 3.37 -2.37 20.75
N TYR A 20 4.13 -2.26 19.68
CA TYR A 20 3.65 -1.89 18.36
C TYR A 20 2.71 -3.01 17.90
N ASN A 21 1.42 -2.85 18.16
CA ASN A 21 0.38 -3.69 17.57
C ASN A 21 0.30 -3.31 16.08
N THR A 22 1.01 -4.04 15.23
CA THR A 22 1.05 -3.86 13.77
C THR A 22 -0.30 -4.15 13.08
N GLU A 23 -1.28 -4.69 13.81
CA GLU A 23 -2.63 -5.01 13.30
C GLU A 23 -3.64 -3.85 13.40
N LYS A 24 -3.20 -2.60 13.68
CA LYS A 24 -4.12 -1.45 13.90
C LYS A 24 -5.00 -1.10 12.69
N TYR A 25 -4.73 -1.55 11.46
CA TYR A 25 -5.69 -1.46 10.35
C TYR A 25 -5.93 -2.81 9.66
N GLY A 26 -5.64 -3.91 10.38
CA GLY A 26 -5.93 -5.28 9.98
C GLY A 26 -4.88 -5.97 9.12
N ASN A 27 -3.84 -5.29 8.62
CA ASN A 27 -3.19 -5.70 7.37
C ASN A 27 -1.83 -6.43 7.44
N GLU A 28 -1.40 -6.99 8.59
CA GLU A 28 -0.09 -7.67 8.63
C GLU A 28 -0.15 -9.13 9.08
N GLY A 29 0.16 -10.00 8.12
CA GLY A 29 0.73 -11.32 8.35
C GLY A 29 2.23 -11.13 8.46
N ASN A 30 2.76 -11.43 9.64
CA ASN A 30 4.15 -11.28 10.02
C ASN A 30 5.15 -11.84 8.97
N THR A 31 5.84 -11.00 8.21
CA THR A 31 6.96 -11.37 7.31
C THR A 31 8.31 -11.43 8.02
N ASN A 32 8.36 -11.24 9.35
CA ASN A 32 9.57 -11.44 10.14
C ASN A 32 9.57 -12.82 10.80
N ASN A 33 10.02 -13.85 10.07
CA ASN A 33 10.44 -15.10 10.72
C ASN A 33 11.94 -15.05 11.02
N ARG A 34 12.26 -14.68 12.26
CA ARG A 34 13.55 -14.91 12.89
C ARG A 34 13.72 -16.43 13.08
N LEU A 35 14.82 -16.99 12.57
CA LEU A 35 15.20 -18.39 12.75
C LEU A 35 15.25 -18.75 14.25
N ALA A 36 14.46 -19.74 14.66
CA ALA A 36 14.67 -20.44 15.92
C ALA A 36 14.25 -21.92 15.81
N THR A 37 15.26 -22.74 16.05
CA THR A 37 15.39 -24.16 16.40
C THR A 37 14.13 -24.95 16.80
N LYS A 38 14.06 -26.19 16.30
CA LYS A 38 13.08 -27.24 16.59
C LYS A 38 12.91 -27.48 18.10
N ALA A 39 11.70 -27.23 18.60
CA ALA A 39 11.06 -27.98 19.68
C ALA A 39 9.56 -28.08 19.35
N ALA A 40 8.91 -29.19 19.71
CA ALA A 40 7.52 -29.46 19.36
C ALA A 40 6.57 -28.44 20.03
N ILE A 41 5.71 -27.78 19.23
CA ILE A 41 4.74 -26.78 19.69
C ILE A 41 3.31 -27.29 19.43
N PRO A 42 2.39 -27.18 20.40
CA PRO A 42 0.97 -27.48 20.24
C PRO A 42 0.32 -26.64 19.12
N ALA A 43 -0.79 -27.15 18.57
CA ALA A 43 -1.50 -26.58 17.41
C ALA A 43 -1.65 -25.06 17.52
N ALA A 44 -0.99 -24.34 16.60
CA ALA A 44 -1.00 -22.89 16.55
C ALA A 44 -2.44 -22.36 16.35
N PRO A 45 -2.83 -21.27 17.04
CA PRO A 45 -4.07 -20.59 16.72
C PRO A 45 -4.02 -20.17 15.25
N LYS A 46 -5.11 -20.42 14.50
CA LYS A 46 -5.25 -20.00 13.10
C LYS A 46 -4.88 -18.52 13.02
N LYS A 47 -3.71 -18.20 12.45
CA LYS A 47 -3.32 -16.82 12.13
C LYS A 47 -4.48 -16.26 11.32
N LYS A 48 -5.15 -15.22 11.83
CA LYS A 48 -6.08 -14.45 11.00
C LYS A 48 -5.30 -14.03 9.77
N ALA A 49 -5.84 -14.29 8.58
CA ALA A 49 -5.25 -13.79 7.36
C ALA A 49 -5.08 -12.27 7.51
N ALA A 50 -3.90 -11.78 7.13
CA ALA A 50 -3.65 -10.35 7.05
C ALA A 50 -4.76 -9.73 6.19
N SER A 51 -5.38 -8.66 6.68
CA SER A 51 -6.29 -7.88 5.85
C SER A 51 -5.48 -7.26 4.69
N PRO A 52 -6.08 -7.07 3.52
CA PRO A 52 -5.32 -6.57 2.38
C PRO A 52 -4.84 -5.14 2.55
N ILE A 53 -3.65 -4.83 2.02
CA ILE A 53 -3.11 -3.47 1.92
C ILE A 53 -3.85 -2.73 0.81
N ILE A 54 -4.96 -2.10 1.18
CA ILE A 54 -5.69 -1.16 0.32
C ILE A 54 -5.02 0.21 0.47
N GLY A 55 -4.19 0.60 -0.49
CA GLY A 55 -3.43 1.86 -0.51
C GLY A 55 -2.14 1.86 0.33
N GLU A 56 -1.32 2.88 0.15
CA GLU A 56 -0.11 3.11 0.93
C GLU A 56 -0.41 3.39 2.41
N ARG A 57 0.62 3.33 3.25
CA ARG A 57 0.55 3.56 4.70
C ARG A 57 1.48 4.68 5.10
N VAL A 58 1.00 5.53 6.00
CA VAL A 58 1.84 6.53 6.66
C VAL A 58 2.95 5.84 7.48
N ASN A 59 4.14 6.45 7.47
CA ASN A 59 5.31 6.05 8.25
C ASN A 59 5.56 7.03 9.40
N GLY A 60 5.24 6.62 10.62
CA GLY A 60 5.30 7.47 11.80
C GLY A 60 4.23 8.55 11.79
N LYS A 61 4.46 9.66 12.49
CA LYS A 61 3.59 10.83 12.40
C LYS A 61 3.90 11.59 11.12
N ALA A 62 2.88 11.88 10.30
CA ALA A 62 3.05 12.62 9.05
C ALA A 62 2.22 13.89 9.02
N ILE A 63 2.65 14.86 8.21
CA ILE A 63 1.92 16.11 7.98
C ILE A 63 1.55 16.14 6.51
N LEU A 64 0.25 16.18 6.24
CA LEU A 64 -0.27 16.47 4.92
C LEU A 64 -0.32 17.99 4.73
N ARG A 65 0.15 18.47 3.59
CA ARG A 65 0.22 19.90 3.25
C ARG A 65 -0.61 20.20 2.00
N ASP A 66 -1.03 21.44 1.82
CA ASP A 66 -1.76 21.86 0.60
C ASP A 66 -0.90 21.87 -0.66
N GLN A 67 0.40 22.04 -0.51
CA GLN A 67 1.40 21.89 -1.57
C GLN A 67 2.72 21.41 -0.96
N PRO A 68 3.70 20.97 -1.77
CA PRO A 68 5.06 20.70 -1.29
C PRO A 68 5.60 21.87 -0.45
N ASN A 69 6.05 21.59 0.78
CA ASN A 69 6.47 22.60 1.77
C ASN A 69 5.42 23.68 2.14
N GLY A 70 4.15 23.50 1.76
CA GLY A 70 3.05 24.41 2.02
C GLY A 70 2.52 24.36 3.46
N GLN A 71 1.31 24.88 3.66
CA GLN A 71 0.70 24.92 4.99
C GLN A 71 0.16 23.54 5.39
N PRO A 72 0.32 23.13 6.66
CA PRO A 72 -0.31 21.90 7.17
C PRO A 72 -1.84 21.93 7.01
N ILE A 73 -2.41 20.84 6.50
CA ILE A 73 -3.85 20.59 6.47
C ILE A 73 -4.24 19.65 7.61
N VAL A 74 -3.50 18.55 7.75
CA VAL A 74 -3.78 17.50 8.72
C VAL A 74 -2.47 16.88 9.20
N THR A 75 -2.44 16.58 10.48
CA THR A 75 -1.46 15.67 11.08
C THR A 75 -2.04 14.26 11.12
N LEU A 76 -1.40 13.32 10.45
CA LEU A 76 -1.78 11.91 10.42
C LEU A 76 -0.98 11.09 11.44
N LEU A 77 -1.66 10.11 12.03
CA LEU A 77 -1.04 9.10 12.88
C LEU A 77 -0.31 8.04 12.03
N ASP A 78 0.56 7.27 12.68
CA ASP A 78 1.26 6.17 12.01
C ASP A 78 0.27 5.13 11.46
N TYR A 79 0.69 4.52 10.36
CA TYR A 79 0.02 3.41 9.72
C TYR A 79 -1.34 3.74 9.08
N VAL A 80 -1.73 5.02 9.06
CA VAL A 80 -2.97 5.47 8.42
C VAL A 80 -2.94 5.15 6.93
N PRO A 81 -4.02 4.58 6.36
CA PRO A 81 -4.13 4.35 4.94
C PRO A 81 -4.23 5.68 4.18
N VAL A 82 -3.47 5.81 3.10
CA VAL A 82 -3.56 6.92 2.15
C VAL A 82 -3.53 6.35 0.73
N ARG A 83 -4.21 7.00 -0.21
CA ARG A 83 -4.00 6.70 -1.64
C ARG A 83 -2.99 7.67 -2.18
N ALA A 84 -1.87 7.19 -2.69
CA ALA A 84 -0.82 8.04 -3.25
C ALA A 84 -0.83 8.01 -4.77
N ALA A 85 -0.78 9.19 -5.38
CA ALA A 85 -0.50 9.39 -6.79
C ALA A 85 1.01 9.23 -7.07
N LYS A 86 1.44 9.50 -8.31
CA LYS A 86 2.84 9.35 -8.70
C LYS A 86 3.73 10.34 -7.92
N LEU A 87 4.91 9.90 -7.53
CA LEU A 87 5.88 10.76 -6.82
C LEU A 87 6.29 11.95 -7.69
N GLN A 88 6.22 13.16 -7.13
CA GLN A 88 6.64 14.41 -7.76
C GLN A 88 7.66 15.13 -6.88
N LYS A 89 8.93 15.18 -7.31
CA LYS A 89 10.01 15.92 -6.61
C LYS A 89 10.06 15.65 -5.09
N ASP A 90 10.03 14.37 -4.71
CA ASP A 90 10.01 13.88 -3.32
C ASP A 90 8.70 14.04 -2.52
N TRP A 91 7.62 14.47 -3.17
CA TRP A 91 6.30 14.56 -2.57
C TRP A 91 5.32 13.63 -3.28
N TYR A 92 4.53 12.90 -2.50
CA TYR A 92 3.37 12.20 -3.02
C TYR A 92 2.16 13.12 -2.92
N PRO A 93 1.46 13.42 -4.03
CA PRO A 93 0.07 13.80 -3.96
C PRO A 93 -0.70 12.62 -3.35
N VAL A 94 -1.48 12.88 -2.32
CA VAL A 94 -2.25 11.86 -1.64
C VAL A 94 -3.65 12.36 -1.34
N ASN A 95 -4.57 11.42 -1.19
CA ASN A 95 -5.83 11.70 -0.55
C ASN A 95 -6.13 10.69 0.56
N ILE A 96 -6.98 11.13 1.48
CA ILE A 96 -7.48 10.34 2.60
C ILE A 96 -8.98 10.59 2.75
N ASP A 97 -9.74 9.51 2.78
CA ASP A 97 -11.14 9.54 3.15
C ASP A 97 -11.25 9.28 4.65
N PHE A 98 -11.92 10.17 5.37
CA PHE A 98 -12.19 10.00 6.80
C PHE A 98 -13.69 10.04 7.07
N ASP A 99 -14.09 9.34 8.12
CA ASP A 99 -15.49 9.18 8.50
C ASP A 99 -16.05 10.50 9.04
N ILE A 100 -17.27 10.84 8.61
CA ILE A 100 -17.96 12.08 9.02
C ILE A 100 -19.35 11.81 9.57
N THR A 101 -19.90 12.75 10.33
CA THR A 101 -21.27 12.68 10.82
C THR A 101 -22.30 13.15 9.79
N PRO A 102 -23.60 12.83 9.96
CA PRO A 102 -24.67 13.41 9.13
C PRO A 102 -24.73 14.95 9.17
N GLU A 103 -24.37 15.59 10.29
CA GLU A 103 -24.28 17.05 10.35
C GLU A 103 -23.12 17.57 9.49
N GLU A 104 -21.95 16.95 9.59
CA GLU A 104 -20.76 17.29 8.80
C GLU A 104 -21.02 17.07 7.30
N TYR A 105 -21.78 16.04 6.91
CA TYR A 105 -22.20 15.83 5.52
C TYR A 105 -23.08 16.97 4.98
N ARG A 106 -24.04 17.46 5.79
CA ARG A 106 -24.93 18.56 5.39
C ARG A 106 -24.23 19.93 5.40
N LYS A 107 -23.23 20.09 6.27
CA LYS A 107 -22.46 21.33 6.44
C LYS A 107 -20.97 20.99 6.49
N PRO A 108 -20.31 20.83 5.33
CA PRO A 108 -18.95 20.29 5.24
C PRO A 108 -17.90 21.35 5.58
N LEU A 109 -18.06 22.05 6.71
CA LEU A 109 -17.07 22.95 7.30
C LEU A 109 -16.48 22.29 8.53
N PHE A 110 -15.25 21.82 8.39
CA PHE A 110 -14.53 21.12 9.44
C PHE A 110 -13.60 22.10 10.15
N ARG A 111 -13.62 22.08 11.49
CA ARG A 111 -12.84 23.01 12.32
C ARG A 111 -11.47 22.43 12.65
N LYS A 112 -10.48 23.32 12.79
CA LYS A 112 -9.16 23.01 13.33
C LYS A 112 -9.31 22.25 14.65
N GLY A 113 -8.48 21.23 14.85
CA GLY A 113 -8.51 20.37 16.03
C GLY A 113 -9.48 19.20 15.95
N ARG A 114 -10.35 19.14 14.93
CA ARG A 114 -11.20 17.96 14.68
C ARG A 114 -10.33 16.72 14.53
N LYS A 115 -10.61 15.71 15.36
CA LYS A 115 -9.98 14.37 15.26
C LYS A 115 -10.48 13.67 14.03
N LEU A 116 -9.64 12.93 13.34
CA LEU A 116 -10.03 12.16 12.17
C LEU A 116 -10.10 10.67 12.53
N GLU A 117 -11.07 9.99 11.94
CA GLU A 117 -11.22 8.55 12.02
C GLU A 117 -11.33 7.97 10.61
N VAL A 118 -10.71 6.82 10.38
CA VAL A 118 -10.81 6.08 9.12
C VAL A 118 -11.31 4.68 9.46
N ASN A 119 -12.50 4.33 8.98
CA ASN A 119 -13.19 3.08 9.32
C ASN A 119 -13.29 2.85 10.84
N GLY A 120 -13.69 3.89 11.59
CA GLY A 120 -13.88 3.88 13.04
C GLY A 120 -12.57 3.83 13.84
N ARG A 121 -11.42 4.08 13.21
CA ARG A 121 -10.10 4.04 13.87
C ARG A 121 -9.43 5.41 13.86
N PRO A 122 -8.80 5.84 14.97
CA PRO A 122 -8.14 7.14 15.05
C PRO A 122 -7.03 7.30 14.01
N ALA A 123 -7.12 8.35 13.20
CA ALA A 123 -6.27 8.59 12.05
C ALA A 123 -5.52 9.93 12.07
N GLY A 124 -6.00 10.95 12.79
CA GLY A 124 -5.29 12.24 12.76
C GLY A 124 -6.02 13.42 13.40
N THR A 125 -5.59 14.62 13.05
CA THR A 125 -6.21 15.88 13.51
C THR A 125 -6.05 16.96 12.44
N LEU A 126 -7.12 17.73 12.17
CA LEU A 126 -7.06 18.88 11.27
C LEU A 126 -6.27 20.04 11.88
N GLU A 127 -5.44 20.68 11.06
CA GLU A 127 -4.56 21.79 11.45
C GLU A 127 -5.13 23.17 11.08
N LYS A 128 -6.19 23.20 10.27
CA LYS A 128 -6.91 24.42 9.87
C LYS A 128 -8.40 24.16 9.67
N ASP A 129 -9.18 25.23 9.72
CA ASP A 129 -10.58 25.22 9.27
C ASP A 129 -10.60 25.01 7.75
N ILE A 130 -11.46 24.10 7.27
CA ILE A 130 -11.50 23.75 5.85
C ILE A 130 -12.89 23.27 5.43
N ARG A 131 -13.27 23.58 4.19
CA ARG A 131 -14.40 22.93 3.53
C ARG A 131 -13.91 21.81 2.63
N LEU A 132 -14.52 20.64 2.71
CA LEU A 132 -14.07 19.45 2.00
C LEU A 132 -15.21 18.84 1.18
N PRO A 133 -14.90 18.18 0.06
CA PRO A 133 -15.86 17.33 -0.63
C PRO A 133 -16.31 16.19 0.29
N VAL A 134 -17.60 15.87 0.24
CA VAL A 134 -18.22 14.80 1.03
C VAL A 134 -18.98 13.85 0.11
N ALA A 135 -19.03 12.57 0.49
CA ALA A 135 -19.75 11.54 -0.25
C ALA A 135 -20.37 10.50 0.71
N THR A 136 -21.32 9.72 0.18
CA THR A 136 -22.00 8.65 0.91
C THR A 136 -22.36 7.52 -0.04
N ASN A 137 -22.33 6.28 0.46
CA ASN A 137 -22.84 5.10 -0.23
C ASN A 137 -24.13 4.56 0.42
N GLY A 138 -24.76 5.32 1.32
CA GLY A 138 -25.93 4.92 2.10
C GLY A 138 -25.59 4.22 3.43
N GLU A 139 -24.45 3.56 3.53
CA GLU A 139 -23.99 2.90 4.76
C GLU A 139 -22.99 3.76 5.55
N LYS A 140 -22.11 4.48 4.84
CA LYS A 140 -21.07 5.33 5.41
C LYS A 140 -21.04 6.68 4.71
N MET A 141 -20.64 7.70 5.46
CA MET A 141 -20.37 9.04 4.97
C MET A 141 -18.90 9.36 5.20
N TRP A 142 -18.25 9.96 4.20
CA TRP A 142 -16.85 10.37 4.32
C TRP A 142 -16.61 11.74 3.71
N ALA A 143 -15.53 12.38 4.14
CA ALA A 143 -14.95 13.54 3.49
C ALA A 143 -13.55 13.19 2.98
N THR A 144 -13.18 13.76 1.84
CA THR A 144 -11.87 13.54 1.22
C THR A 144 -10.97 14.74 1.45
N ILE A 145 -9.80 14.52 2.05
CA ILE A 145 -8.73 15.53 2.12
C ILE A 145 -7.70 15.19 1.05
N GLU A 146 -7.40 16.16 0.20
CA GLU A 146 -6.32 16.09 -0.78
C GLU A 146 -5.14 16.93 -0.30
N GLY A 147 -3.93 16.47 -0.60
CA GLY A 147 -2.72 17.23 -0.30
C GLY A 147 -1.46 16.48 -0.66
N TYR A 148 -0.36 16.87 -0.04
CA TYR A 148 0.98 16.36 -0.32
C TYR A 148 1.66 15.89 0.95
N VAL A 149 2.30 14.72 0.88
CA VAL A 149 3.10 14.17 1.96
C VAL A 149 4.53 13.89 1.45
N ASP A 150 5.53 14.11 2.31
CA ASP A 150 6.93 13.80 1.99
C ASP A 150 7.10 12.30 1.75
N LYS A 151 7.94 11.91 0.78
CA LYS A 151 8.20 10.48 0.48
C LYS A 151 8.62 9.66 1.69
N LYS A 152 9.35 10.25 2.65
CA LYS A 152 9.83 9.57 3.87
C LYS A 152 8.70 9.27 4.85
N SER A 153 7.60 10.00 4.75
CA SER A 153 6.38 9.81 5.54
C SER A 153 5.46 8.75 4.96
N VAL A 154 5.81 8.12 3.84
CA VAL A 154 5.11 6.94 3.30
C VAL A 154 5.97 5.70 3.54
N ARG A 155 5.34 4.64 4.04
CA ARG A 155 6.00 3.37 4.35
C ARG A 155 6.31 2.65 3.05
N SER A 156 7.59 2.51 2.70
CA SER A 156 8.02 1.90 1.43
C SER A 156 7.44 0.50 1.19
N GLY A 157 7.34 -0.33 2.22
CA GLY A 157 6.74 -1.68 2.12
C GLY A 157 5.24 -1.71 1.79
N SER A 158 4.54 -0.57 1.87
CA SER A 158 3.15 -0.44 1.44
C SER A 158 3.00 0.06 -0.01
N ILE A 159 4.11 0.47 -0.64
CA ILE A 159 4.14 0.87 -2.05
C ILE A 159 4.27 -0.41 -2.87
N ILE A 160 3.26 -0.71 -3.71
CA ILE A 160 3.15 -1.99 -4.41
C ILE A 160 4.39 -2.37 -5.23
N GLU A 161 5.06 -1.39 -5.85
CA GLU A 161 6.30 -1.62 -6.63
C GLU A 161 7.46 -2.12 -5.74
N THR A 162 7.63 -1.47 -4.58
CA THR A 162 8.67 -1.84 -3.61
C THR A 162 8.34 -3.17 -2.93
N ALA A 163 7.07 -3.37 -2.60
CA ALA A 163 6.58 -4.61 -2.03
C ALA A 163 6.77 -5.79 -2.99
N LEU A 164 6.46 -5.62 -4.28
CA LEU A 164 6.66 -6.67 -5.29
C LEU A 164 8.14 -7.01 -5.44
N THR A 165 9.00 -5.99 -5.55
CA THR A 165 10.45 -6.22 -5.67
C THR A 165 10.97 -7.02 -4.48
N THR A 166 10.57 -6.64 -3.27
CA THR A 166 10.92 -7.36 -2.04
C THR A 166 10.38 -8.80 -2.06
N PHE A 167 9.10 -8.97 -2.44
CA PHE A 167 8.44 -10.26 -2.52
C PHE A 167 9.17 -11.22 -3.48
N LEU A 168 9.48 -10.75 -4.69
CA LEU A 168 10.18 -11.53 -5.71
C LEU A 168 11.65 -11.82 -5.35
N ASN A 169 12.29 -10.99 -4.53
CA ASN A 169 13.64 -11.25 -4.06
C ASN A 169 13.66 -12.35 -2.99
N GLN A 170 12.64 -12.39 -2.13
CA GLN A 170 12.46 -13.38 -1.08
C GLN A 170 11.88 -14.71 -1.59
N HIS A 171 11.04 -14.68 -2.62
CA HIS A 171 10.36 -15.85 -3.18
C HIS A 171 10.87 -16.16 -4.59
N LYS A 172 11.38 -17.39 -4.77
CA LYS A 172 11.87 -17.85 -6.08
C LYS A 172 10.77 -18.44 -6.95
N GLY A 173 9.68 -18.92 -6.34
CA GLY A 173 8.49 -19.38 -7.04
C GLY A 173 7.90 -18.28 -7.93
N ARG A 174 7.41 -18.67 -9.10
CA ARG A 174 6.87 -17.79 -10.14
C ARG A 174 5.56 -18.31 -10.72
N SER A 175 4.98 -19.35 -10.11
CA SER A 175 3.66 -19.80 -10.50
C SER A 175 2.58 -18.85 -9.99
N ILE A 176 1.36 -18.92 -10.54
CA ILE A 176 0.21 -18.18 -9.98
C ILE A 176 0.02 -18.52 -8.50
N GLN A 177 0.19 -19.79 -8.11
CA GLN A 177 0.07 -20.23 -6.73
C GLN A 177 1.12 -19.59 -5.82
N ASP A 178 2.37 -19.47 -6.29
CA ASP A 178 3.43 -18.81 -5.53
C ASP A 178 3.17 -17.30 -5.36
N MET A 179 2.49 -16.69 -6.32
CA MET A 179 2.17 -15.26 -6.32
C MET A 179 0.86 -14.93 -5.60
N GLU A 180 0.05 -15.93 -5.23
CA GLU A 180 -1.24 -15.75 -4.57
C GLU A 180 -1.15 -14.85 -3.33
N PRO A 181 -0.16 -15.02 -2.42
CA PRO A 181 -0.08 -14.17 -1.23
C PRO A 181 0.09 -12.68 -1.59
N PHE A 182 0.82 -12.37 -2.66
CA PHE A 182 0.97 -11.00 -3.15
C PHE A 182 -0.32 -10.49 -3.80
N ILE A 183 -0.95 -11.30 -4.64
CA ILE A 183 -2.23 -10.99 -5.31
C ILE A 183 -3.30 -10.67 -4.27
N HIS A 184 -3.44 -11.52 -3.24
CA HIS A 184 -4.39 -11.32 -2.15
C HIS A 184 -4.05 -10.09 -1.32
N ASN A 185 -2.79 -9.92 -0.93
CA ASN A 185 -2.37 -8.83 -0.06
C ASN A 185 -2.58 -7.45 -0.70
N PHE A 186 -2.48 -7.32 -2.03
CA PHE A 186 -2.71 -6.06 -2.74
C PHE A 186 -4.04 -6.00 -3.50
N GLN A 187 -4.93 -6.99 -3.28
CA GLN A 187 -6.24 -7.11 -3.95
C GLN A 187 -6.15 -6.94 -5.47
N LEU A 188 -5.21 -7.64 -6.10
CA LEU A 188 -5.08 -7.52 -7.55
C LEU A 188 -6.28 -8.14 -8.26
N GLU A 189 -6.84 -7.41 -9.21
CA GLU A 189 -7.96 -7.84 -10.05
C GLU A 189 -7.47 -8.74 -11.18
N GLU A 190 -8.29 -9.71 -11.60
CA GLU A 190 -7.94 -10.63 -12.68
C GLU A 190 -8.48 -10.11 -14.03
N GLU A 191 -7.62 -10.04 -15.05
CA GLU A 191 -7.96 -9.72 -16.44
C GLU A 191 -7.55 -10.87 -17.38
N LYS A 192 -8.43 -11.22 -18.32
CA LYS A 192 -8.29 -12.34 -19.28
C LYS A 192 -8.56 -11.93 -20.73
N VAL A 193 -8.82 -10.66 -21.01
CA VAL A 193 -9.05 -10.14 -22.36
C VAL A 193 -7.85 -10.43 -23.27
N LEU A 194 -6.62 -10.27 -22.78
CA LEU A 194 -5.40 -10.38 -23.57
C LEU A 194 -4.90 -11.83 -23.73
N LYS A 195 -5.68 -12.72 -24.37
CA LYS A 195 -5.29 -14.13 -24.55
C LYS A 195 -3.98 -14.29 -25.37
N PRO A 196 -3.13 -15.29 -25.04
CA PRO A 196 -3.28 -16.33 -24.02
C PRO A 196 -2.83 -15.91 -22.61
N TYR A 197 -2.61 -14.62 -22.40
CA TYR A 197 -2.10 -14.11 -21.13
C TYR A 197 -3.22 -13.95 -20.11
N LYS A 198 -2.85 -14.15 -18.85
CA LYS A 198 -3.65 -13.79 -17.70
C LYS A 198 -2.93 -12.68 -16.95
N MET A 199 -3.65 -11.66 -16.54
CA MET A 199 -3.10 -10.53 -15.80
C MET A 199 -3.73 -10.44 -14.42
N TYR A 200 -2.92 -10.14 -13.41
CA TYR A 200 -3.41 -9.70 -12.10
C TYR A 200 -2.90 -8.29 -11.84
N PHE A 201 -3.79 -7.32 -11.69
CA PHE A 201 -3.41 -5.92 -11.75
C PHE A 201 -4.03 -5.05 -10.66
N ASN A 202 -3.44 -3.87 -10.46
CA ASN A 202 -3.99 -2.77 -9.67
C ASN A 202 -3.99 -1.50 -10.53
N TYR A 203 -5.00 -0.65 -10.34
CA TYR A 203 -5.12 0.61 -11.05
C TYR A 203 -4.22 1.71 -10.48
N GLU A 204 -3.95 2.70 -11.32
CA GLU A 204 -3.34 3.95 -10.89
C GLU A 204 -4.28 4.72 -9.95
N SER A 205 -3.71 5.67 -9.21
CA SER A 205 -4.48 6.53 -8.32
C SER A 205 -5.46 7.37 -9.12
N GLY A 206 -6.72 7.36 -8.68
CA GLY A 206 -7.77 8.24 -9.21
C GLY A 206 -7.57 9.74 -8.95
N ILE A 207 -6.48 10.13 -8.27
CA ILE A 207 -6.16 11.53 -7.96
C ILE A 207 -5.80 12.31 -9.22
N ASP A 208 -5.01 11.71 -10.12
CA ASP A 208 -4.55 12.37 -11.34
C ASP A 208 -5.48 12.09 -12.54
N ASP A 209 -6.18 10.95 -12.53
CA ASP A 209 -7.02 10.47 -13.63
C ASP A 209 -8.25 9.74 -13.08
N PRO A 210 -9.50 10.20 -13.32
CA PRO A 210 -10.71 9.55 -12.82
C PRO A 210 -10.98 8.18 -13.47
N SER A 211 -10.30 7.84 -14.57
CA SER A 211 -10.35 6.53 -15.22
C SER A 211 -8.93 5.95 -15.32
N PRO A 212 -8.30 5.66 -14.16
CA PRO A 212 -6.90 5.30 -14.13
C PRO A 212 -6.68 3.99 -14.89
N LEU A 213 -5.64 3.95 -15.72
CA LEU A 213 -5.13 2.70 -16.29
C LEU A 213 -4.39 1.89 -15.24
N TYR A 214 -3.78 0.78 -15.65
CA TYR A 214 -2.96 -0.03 -14.75
C TYR A 214 -1.83 0.79 -14.12
N ARG A 215 -1.63 0.58 -12.81
CA ARG A 215 -0.39 0.95 -12.12
C ARG A 215 0.65 -0.14 -12.26
N LEU A 216 0.23 -1.36 -11.96
CA LEU A 216 1.05 -2.56 -11.98
C LEU A 216 0.20 -3.76 -12.38
N ALA A 217 0.73 -4.61 -13.25
CA ALA A 217 0.11 -5.90 -13.58
C ALA A 217 1.15 -7.02 -13.65
N LEU A 218 0.83 -8.14 -12.99
CA LEU A 218 1.56 -9.39 -13.09
C LEU A 218 1.08 -10.15 -14.34
N ILE A 219 1.99 -10.46 -15.25
CA ILE A 219 1.67 -11.06 -16.55
C ILE A 219 2.04 -12.54 -16.54
N PHE A 220 1.04 -13.40 -16.70
CA PHE A 220 1.21 -14.86 -16.74
C PHE A 220 0.93 -15.42 -18.13
N GLN A 221 1.73 -16.40 -18.54
CA GLN A 221 1.42 -17.31 -19.63
C GLN A 221 1.19 -18.70 -19.04
N GLY A 222 -0.02 -19.23 -19.17
CA GLY A 222 -0.42 -20.43 -18.43
C GLY A 222 -0.36 -20.17 -16.92
N GLN A 223 0.48 -20.93 -16.21
CA GLN A 223 0.69 -20.77 -14.77
C GLN A 223 1.94 -19.96 -14.41
N GLN A 224 2.77 -19.58 -15.39
CA GLN A 224 4.08 -19.01 -15.14
C GLN A 224 4.08 -17.48 -15.30
N LEU A 225 4.62 -16.77 -14.32
CA LEU A 225 4.87 -15.33 -14.39
C LEU A 225 5.99 -15.09 -15.40
N ILE A 226 5.71 -14.30 -16.44
CA ILE A 226 6.67 -13.97 -17.51
C ILE A 226 7.18 -12.54 -17.41
N GLY A 227 6.44 -11.65 -16.75
CA GLY A 227 6.84 -10.27 -16.62
C GLY A 227 5.92 -9.46 -15.72
N VAL A 228 6.35 -8.23 -15.45
CA VAL A 228 5.59 -7.24 -14.69
C VAL A 228 5.44 -5.99 -15.53
N LEU A 229 4.20 -5.63 -15.84
CA LEU A 229 3.84 -4.37 -16.46
C LEU A 229 3.69 -3.31 -15.38
N HIS A 230 4.17 -2.09 -15.61
CA HIS A 230 4.08 -0.98 -14.67
C HIS A 230 4.07 0.39 -15.36
N SER A 231 3.41 1.37 -14.74
CA SER A 231 3.39 2.78 -15.15
C SER A 231 4.33 3.65 -14.28
N ARG A 232 4.70 3.15 -13.09
CA ARG A 232 5.60 3.80 -12.13
C ARG A 232 6.98 3.14 -12.11
N PRO A 233 8.04 3.86 -11.70
CA PRO A 233 9.38 3.27 -11.63
C PRO A 233 9.43 1.96 -10.83
N LEU A 234 9.83 0.88 -11.49
CA LEU A 234 10.02 -0.45 -10.90
C LEU A 234 11.32 -1.06 -11.46
N THR A 235 12.18 -1.54 -10.56
CA THR A 235 13.41 -2.25 -10.92
C THR A 235 13.30 -3.67 -10.40
N LEU A 236 13.51 -4.65 -11.28
CA LEU A 236 13.53 -6.07 -10.93
C LEU A 236 14.87 -6.68 -11.34
N ASP A 237 15.55 -7.34 -10.42
CA ASP A 237 16.88 -7.91 -10.65
C ASP A 237 16.86 -8.98 -11.76
N GLY A 238 17.81 -8.88 -12.69
CA GLY A 238 17.94 -9.79 -13.83
C GLY A 238 16.85 -9.66 -14.91
N SER A 239 15.90 -8.74 -14.75
CA SER A 239 14.85 -8.52 -15.74
C SER A 239 15.34 -7.75 -16.97
N THR A 240 14.67 -7.93 -18.10
CA THR A 240 14.84 -7.08 -19.29
C THR A 240 13.65 -6.14 -19.42
N ALA A 241 13.90 -4.84 -19.39
CA ALA A 241 12.85 -3.83 -19.53
C ALA A 241 12.56 -3.51 -21.00
N ARG A 242 11.27 -3.28 -21.32
CA ARG A 242 10.80 -2.77 -22.62
C ARG A 242 9.75 -1.70 -22.40
N ARG A 243 9.91 -0.55 -23.07
CA ARG A 243 8.89 0.50 -23.13
C ARG A 243 7.74 0.09 -24.04
N LEU A 244 6.53 0.38 -23.59
CA LEU A 244 5.27 0.12 -24.29
C LEU A 244 4.52 1.46 -24.50
N GLN A 245 3.38 1.39 -25.18
CA GLN A 245 2.53 2.57 -25.44
C GLN A 245 1.93 3.14 -24.14
N ARG A 246 1.40 4.36 -24.20
CA ARG A 246 0.78 5.09 -23.07
C ARG A 246 1.65 5.16 -21.80
N GLY A 247 2.98 5.21 -21.97
CA GLY A 247 3.93 5.39 -20.87
C GLY A 247 4.24 4.13 -20.05
N PHE A 248 3.69 2.98 -20.46
CA PHE A 248 3.93 1.70 -19.79
C PHE A 248 5.35 1.19 -20.02
N THR A 249 5.81 0.36 -19.07
CA THR A 249 7.02 -0.45 -19.19
C THR A 249 6.69 -1.86 -18.74
N ILE A 250 7.22 -2.86 -19.43
CA ILE A 250 7.23 -4.24 -18.94
C ILE A 250 8.66 -4.64 -18.60
N ASN A 251 8.84 -5.25 -17.43
CA ASN A 251 10.06 -5.93 -17.05
C ASN A 251 9.83 -7.44 -17.23
N TYR A 252 10.41 -8.02 -18.28
CA TYR A 252 10.37 -9.47 -18.51
C TYR A 252 11.34 -10.18 -17.58
N LEU A 253 10.90 -11.29 -16.98
CA LEU A 253 11.75 -12.07 -16.10
C LEU A 253 12.87 -12.80 -16.88
N PRO A 254 13.95 -13.23 -16.20
CA PRO A 254 15.01 -14.01 -16.84
C PRO A 254 14.47 -15.25 -17.57
N GLY A 255 15.04 -15.57 -18.73
CA GLY A 255 14.73 -16.79 -19.48
C GLY A 255 13.51 -16.72 -20.42
N ILE A 256 12.77 -15.61 -20.44
CA ILE A 256 11.69 -15.41 -21.41
C ILE A 256 12.29 -15.13 -22.79
N ASP A 257 11.91 -15.89 -23.81
CA ASP A 257 12.44 -15.75 -25.17
C ASP A 257 11.89 -14.52 -25.91
N GLN A 258 12.57 -14.10 -26.97
CA GLN A 258 12.25 -12.87 -27.71
C GLN A 258 10.88 -12.95 -28.39
N THR A 259 10.49 -14.11 -28.93
CA THR A 259 9.21 -14.30 -29.62
C THR A 259 8.04 -14.04 -28.66
N LEU A 260 8.11 -14.59 -27.45
CA LEU A 260 7.10 -14.37 -26.42
C LEU A 260 7.04 -12.92 -25.95
N ARG A 261 8.20 -12.26 -25.81
CA ARG A 261 8.27 -10.82 -25.48
C ARG A 261 7.57 -9.97 -26.54
N ASP A 262 7.85 -10.25 -27.82
CA ASP A 262 7.28 -9.50 -28.94
C ASP A 262 5.78 -9.73 -29.13
N ASP A 263 5.29 -10.96 -28.94
CA ASP A 263 3.86 -11.26 -28.97
C ASP A 263 3.10 -10.48 -27.90
N PHE A 264 3.55 -10.54 -26.63
CA PHE A 264 2.91 -9.80 -25.55
C PHE A 264 2.90 -8.30 -25.82
N ALA A 265 4.06 -7.71 -26.17
CA ALA A 265 4.17 -6.27 -26.37
C ALA A 265 3.26 -5.78 -27.51
N THR A 266 3.18 -6.54 -28.60
CA THR A 266 2.33 -6.20 -29.75
C THR A 266 0.85 -6.24 -29.36
N LYS A 267 0.41 -7.31 -28.69
CA LYS A 267 -0.98 -7.46 -28.24
C LYS A 267 -1.36 -6.41 -27.21
N PHE A 268 -0.51 -6.17 -26.21
CA PHE A 268 -0.75 -5.17 -25.17
C PHE A 268 -0.85 -3.77 -25.78
N ASN A 269 0.07 -3.40 -26.68
CA ASN A 269 0.02 -2.09 -27.34
C ASN A 269 -1.25 -1.91 -28.17
N LYS A 270 -1.71 -2.95 -28.86
CA LYS A 270 -2.99 -2.90 -29.58
C LYS A 270 -4.17 -2.71 -28.62
N PHE A 271 -4.18 -3.45 -27.51
CA PHE A 271 -5.25 -3.37 -26.52
C PHE A 271 -5.30 -2.01 -25.81
N ILE A 272 -4.16 -1.52 -25.31
CA ILE A 272 -4.12 -0.31 -24.47
C ILE A 272 -4.46 0.97 -25.25
N LEU A 273 -4.34 0.93 -26.58
CA LEU A 273 -4.77 2.01 -27.48
C LEU A 273 -6.27 1.97 -27.81
N THR A 274 -6.97 0.87 -27.50
CA THR A 274 -8.43 0.75 -27.68
C THR A 274 -9.23 1.02 -26.41
N VAL A 275 -8.54 1.14 -25.27
CA VAL A 275 -9.14 1.52 -23.99
C VAL A 275 -8.94 3.02 -23.84
N ASP A 276 -10.01 3.77 -23.62
CA ASP A 276 -9.95 5.20 -23.34
C ASP A 276 -9.45 5.44 -21.91
#